data_AF-S9S5Z7-F1
#
_entry.id   AF-S9S5Z7-F1
#
_cell.length_a   1.000
_cell.length_b   1.000
_cell.length_c   1.000
_cell.angle_alpha   90.00
_cell.angle_beta   90.00
_cell.angle_gamma   90.00
#
_symmetry.space_group_name_H-M   'P 1'
#
loop_
_entity.id
_entity.type
_entity.pdbx_description
1 polymer ?
#
loop_
_entity_poly.entity_id
_entity_poly.type
_entity_poly.pdbx_seq_one_letter_code
_entity_poly.pdbx_strand_id
1 'polypeptide(L)'
;MTCLRAIVSLALLLLAGCSLAPEPVQPALPVPEAWPSPDRADAGAIRPSRWDRFFIAPALDALIATALDNNRDLRIAVQRADLFPHLNAGADSSRTRTPGDLSYTGKSIIANNFSAS
;
A
#
# COMPACT_ATOMS: atom_id res chain seq x y z
N MET A 1 31.47 18.30 -22.15
CA MET A 1 30.00 18.39 -22.36
C MET A 1 29.37 17.09 -22.86
N THR A 2 30.10 16.21 -23.55
CA THR A 2 29.61 14.92 -24.07
C THR A 2 29.47 13.82 -22.99
N CYS A 3 30.37 13.75 -22.02
CA CYS A 3 30.28 12.80 -20.89
C CYS A 3 29.06 13.02 -19.99
N LEU A 4 28.70 14.27 -19.69
CA LEU A 4 27.55 14.59 -18.84
C LEU A 4 26.23 14.14 -19.48
N ARG A 5 26.11 14.26 -20.81
CA ARG A 5 24.95 13.76 -21.56
C ARG A 5 24.81 12.24 -21.46
N ALA A 6 25.91 11.49 -21.58
CA ALA A 6 25.90 10.04 -21.49
C ALA A 6 25.47 9.53 -20.10
N ILE A 7 25.92 10.19 -19.02
CA ILE A 7 25.55 9.84 -17.64
C ILE A 7 24.04 10.08 -17.40
N VAL A 8 23.51 11.21 -17.89
CA VAL A 8 22.09 11.53 -17.79
C VAL A 8 21.24 10.51 -18.56
N SER A 9 21.65 10.14 -19.78
CA SER A 9 20.94 9.13 -20.58
C SER A 9 20.89 7.75 -19.90
N LEU A 10 22.00 7.33 -19.26
CA LEU A 10 22.07 6.05 -18.54
C LEU A 10 21.17 6.05 -17.29
N ALA A 11 21.13 7.16 -16.56
CA ALA A 11 20.27 7.32 -15.39
C ALA A 11 18.77 7.25 -15.76
N LEU A 12 18.36 7.86 -16.88
CA LEU A 12 16.97 7.76 -17.35
C LEU A 12 16.59 6.33 -17.75
N LEU A 13 17.51 5.55 -18.33
CA LEU A 13 17.25 4.14 -18.67
C LEU A 13 17.07 3.26 -17.43
N LEU A 14 17.84 3.53 -16.37
CA LEU A 14 17.76 2.78 -15.11
C LEU A 14 16.45 3.05 -14.35
N LEU A 15 15.81 4.20 -14.58
CA LEU A 15 14.51 4.55 -14.00
C LEU A 15 13.31 3.98 -14.79
N ALA A 16 13.54 3.41 -15.97
CA ALA A 16 12.49 2.76 -16.76
C ALA A 16 12.18 1.36 -16.18
N GLY A 17 11.53 1.32 -15.01
CA GLY A 17 10.98 0.09 -14.46
C GLY A 17 9.83 -0.41 -15.33
N CYS A 18 9.93 -1.64 -15.84
CA CYS A 18 8.83 -2.28 -16.57
C CYS A 18 7.76 -2.71 -15.55
N SER A 19 6.55 -2.17 -15.64
CA SER A 19 5.43 -2.54 -14.76
C SER A 19 4.95 -3.95 -15.12
N LEU A 20 5.50 -4.96 -14.45
CA LEU A 20 5.13 -6.37 -14.59
C LEU A 20 3.90 -6.73 -13.71
N ALA A 21 2.96 -5.80 -13.56
CA ALA A 21 1.75 -6.04 -12.80
C ALA A 21 0.86 -7.03 -13.58
N PRO A 22 0.52 -8.20 -13.01
CA PRO A 22 -0.41 -9.13 -13.65
C PRO A 22 -1.78 -8.47 -13.87
N GLU A 23 -2.50 -8.92 -14.88
CA GLU A 23 -3.87 -8.48 -15.09
C GLU A 23 -4.73 -8.84 -13.86
N PRO A 24 -5.46 -7.87 -13.27
CA PRO A 24 -6.28 -8.15 -12.09
C PRO A 24 -7.41 -9.12 -12.46
N VAL A 25 -7.31 -10.37 -11.99
CA VAL A 25 -8.40 -11.34 -12.11
C VAL A 25 -9.30 -11.21 -10.90
N GLN A 26 -10.59 -10.93 -11.13
CA GLN A 26 -11.58 -10.94 -10.06
C GLN A 26 -11.99 -12.40 -9.78
N PRO A 27 -11.71 -12.94 -8.59
CA PRO A 27 -12.09 -14.31 -8.25
C PRO A 27 -13.61 -14.45 -8.16
N ALA A 28 -14.11 -15.64 -8.46
CA ALA A 28 -15.50 -15.97 -8.18
C ALA A 28 -15.79 -15.86 -6.68
N LEU A 29 -16.89 -15.20 -6.32
CA LEU A 29 -17.29 -15.02 -4.93
C LEU A 29 -17.91 -16.34 -4.42
N PRO A 30 -17.44 -16.90 -3.28
CA PRO A 30 -17.96 -18.15 -2.73
C PRO A 30 -19.25 -17.91 -1.93
N VAL A 31 -20.24 -17.26 -2.53
CA VAL A 31 -21.51 -16.92 -1.89
C VAL A 31 -22.68 -17.32 -2.80
N PRO A 32 -23.85 -17.62 -2.23
CA PRO A 32 -25.07 -17.83 -3.02
C PRO A 32 -25.39 -16.59 -3.87
N GLU A 33 -25.88 -16.81 -5.10
CA GLU A 33 -26.28 -15.71 -5.99
C GLU A 33 -27.46 -14.88 -5.42
N ALA A 34 -28.29 -15.49 -4.58
CA ALA A 34 -29.43 -14.85 -3.96
C ALA A 34 -29.55 -15.23 -2.48
N TRP A 35 -30.06 -14.28 -1.70
CA TRP A 35 -30.48 -14.52 -0.32
C TRP A 35 -31.73 -15.40 -0.30
N PRO A 36 -31.85 -16.34 0.66
CA PRO A 36 -33.06 -17.13 0.83
C PRO A 36 -34.15 -16.26 1.47
N SER A 37 -34.91 -15.51 0.66
CA SER A 37 -36.08 -14.74 1.11
C SER A 37 -37.26 -14.96 0.15
N PRO A 38 -38.45 -15.36 0.65
CA PRO A 38 -39.58 -15.72 -0.19
C PRO A 38 -40.25 -14.53 -0.90
N ASP A 39 -40.06 -13.29 -0.41
CA ASP A 39 -40.76 -12.10 -0.91
C ASP A 39 -39.79 -11.04 -1.44
N ARG A 40 -38.99 -11.37 -2.45
CA ARG A 40 -38.19 -10.36 -3.15
C ARG A 40 -39.05 -9.63 -4.18
N ALA A 41 -39.74 -8.57 -3.74
CA ALA A 41 -40.03 -7.47 -4.64
C ALA A 41 -38.69 -7.02 -5.23
N ASP A 42 -38.65 -6.86 -6.56
CA ASP A 42 -37.49 -6.51 -7.36
C ASP A 42 -36.66 -5.44 -6.64
N ALA A 43 -35.64 -5.87 -5.89
CA ALA A 43 -34.77 -4.98 -5.16
C ALA A 43 -33.81 -4.44 -6.20
N GLY A 44 -34.34 -3.55 -7.04
CA GLY A 44 -33.59 -2.77 -8.00
C GLY A 44 -32.35 -2.24 -7.30
N ALA A 45 -31.25 -2.17 -8.04
CA ALA A 45 -29.96 -1.76 -7.51
C ALA A 45 -30.16 -0.62 -6.49
N ILE A 46 -29.82 -0.87 -5.23
CA ILE A 46 -29.75 0.17 -4.20
C ILE A 46 -28.61 1.08 -4.67
N ARG A 47 -28.94 2.01 -5.57
CA ARG A 47 -28.06 3.12 -5.90
C ARG A 47 -27.80 3.81 -4.57
N PRO A 48 -26.55 4.22 -4.27
CA PRO A 48 -26.26 4.92 -3.04
C PRO A 48 -27.24 6.10 -2.95
N SER A 49 -28.24 5.94 -2.09
CA SER A 49 -29.19 6.98 -1.83
C SER A 49 -28.39 8.10 -1.18
N ARG A 50 -28.71 9.35 -1.52
CA ARG A 50 -28.15 10.43 -0.72
C ARG A 50 -28.61 10.19 0.73
N TRP A 51 -27.66 10.10 1.66
CA TRP A 51 -27.93 9.74 3.05
C TRP A 51 -28.92 10.70 3.71
N ASP A 52 -28.91 11.96 3.28
CA ASP A 52 -29.80 13.04 3.72
C ASP A 52 -31.28 12.83 3.35
N ARG A 53 -31.59 11.87 2.45
CA ARG A 53 -32.96 11.48 2.11
C ARG A 53 -33.36 10.14 2.71
N PHE A 54 -32.43 9.46 3.37
CA PHE A 54 -32.69 8.19 4.05
C PHE A 54 -33.10 8.41 5.51
N PHE A 55 -32.49 9.39 6.18
CA PHE A 55 -32.83 9.75 7.54
C PHE A 55 -33.98 10.77 7.56
N ILE A 56 -34.96 10.55 8.43
CA ILE A 56 -36.13 11.43 8.57
C ILE A 56 -35.87 12.54 9.61
N ALA A 57 -34.85 12.36 10.45
CA ALA A 57 -34.57 13.23 11.59
C ALA A 57 -33.56 14.35 11.22
N PRO A 58 -33.96 15.63 11.18
CA PRO A 58 -33.07 16.72 10.76
C PRO A 58 -31.90 16.95 11.73
N ALA A 59 -32.06 16.59 13.00
CA ALA A 59 -30.97 16.62 13.97
C ALA A 59 -29.86 15.60 13.62
N LEU A 60 -30.23 14.45 13.05
CA LEU A 60 -29.27 13.46 12.59
C LEU A 60 -28.53 13.95 11.34
N ASP A 61 -29.20 14.68 10.46
CA ASP A 61 -28.54 15.24 9.28
C ASP A 61 -27.43 16.24 9.66
N ALA A 62 -27.70 17.10 10.64
CA ALA A 62 -26.71 18.04 11.17
C ALA A 62 -25.51 17.32 11.83
N LEU A 63 -25.77 16.21 12.54
CA LEU A 63 -24.71 15.40 13.14
C LEU A 63 -23.87 14.69 12.08
N ILE A 64 -24.48 14.13 11.05
CA ILE A 64 -23.78 13.48 9.94
C ILE A 64 -22.91 14.50 9.20
N ALA A 65 -23.45 15.69 8.89
CA ALA A 65 -22.68 16.76 8.25
C ALA A 65 -21.46 17.16 9.11
N THR A 66 -21.68 17.38 10.41
CA THR A 66 -20.60 17.72 11.34
C THR A 66 -19.54 16.61 11.42
N ALA A 67 -19.97 15.35 11.45
CA ALA A 67 -19.07 14.21 11.46
C ALA A 67 -18.27 14.13 10.16
N LEU A 68 -18.89 14.25 8.99
CA LEU A 68 -18.18 14.20 7.69
C LEU A 68 -17.13 15.30 7.56
N ASP A 69 -17.42 16.52 8.05
CA ASP A 69 -16.47 17.65 7.99
C ASP A 69 -15.29 17.49 8.96
N ASN A 70 -15.49 16.84 10.10
CA ASN A 70 -14.52 16.82 11.20
C ASN A 70 -13.90 15.44 11.47
N ASN A 71 -14.31 14.39 10.78
CA ASN A 71 -13.84 13.02 11.04
C ASN A 71 -12.38 12.84 10.63
N ARG A 72 -11.52 12.62 11.64
CA ARG A 72 -10.07 12.40 11.44
C ARG A 72 -9.77 11.06 10.78
N ASP A 73 -10.56 10.03 11.04
CA ASP A 73 -10.39 8.71 10.41
C ASP A 73 -10.67 8.78 8.91
N LEU A 74 -11.68 9.55 8.47
CA LEU A 74 -11.91 9.84 7.06
C LEU A 74 -10.74 10.60 6.44
N ARG A 75 -10.18 11.57 7.16
CA ARG A 75 -8.99 12.30 6.69
C ARG A 75 -7.78 11.38 6.56
N ILE A 76 -7.58 10.45 7.49
CA ILE A 76 -6.51 9.44 7.42
C ILE A 76 -6.77 8.47 6.26
N ALA A 77 -8.00 8.01 6.06
CA ALA A 77 -8.36 7.11 4.96
C ALA A 77 -8.14 7.75 3.57
N VAL A 78 -8.30 9.07 3.45
CA VAL A 78 -7.98 9.83 2.23
C VAL A 78 -6.47 10.06 2.07
N GLN A 79 -5.71 10.11 3.17
CA GLN A 79 -4.25 10.22 3.12
C GLN A 79 -3.63 8.89 2.70
N ARG A 80 -3.58 8.69 1.38
CA ARG A 80 -2.78 7.62 0.76
C ARG A 80 -1.30 8.03 0.76
N ALA A 81 -0.64 7.88 1.90
CA ALA A 81 0.81 8.02 2.01
C ALA A 81 1.54 7.05 1.05
N ASP A 82 0.98 5.85 0.85
CA ASP A 82 1.53 4.80 -0.01
C ASP A 82 1.43 5.06 -1.52
N LEU A 83 0.76 6.14 -1.96
CA LEU A 83 0.73 6.53 -3.39
C LEU A 83 1.99 7.24 -3.84
N PHE A 84 2.80 7.74 -2.89
CA PHE A 84 4.01 8.48 -3.20
C PHE A 84 5.23 7.58 -3.02
N PRO A 85 6.24 7.68 -3.91
CA PRO A 85 7.47 6.92 -3.75
C PRO A 85 8.13 7.30 -2.43
N HIS A 86 8.32 6.32 -1.55
CA HIS A 86 9.11 6.50 -0.34
C HIS A 86 10.59 6.65 -0.72
N LEU A 87 11.16 7.82 -0.44
CA LEU A 87 12.60 8.05 -0.53
C LEU A 87 13.23 7.59 0.79
N ASN A 88 13.86 6.42 0.76
CA ASN A 88 14.62 5.90 1.88
C ASN A 88 16.12 5.99 1.55
N ALA A 89 16.91 6.40 2.52
CA ALA A 89 18.37 6.35 2.46
C ALA A 89 18.86 5.73 3.77
N GLY A 90 19.50 4.57 3.67
CA GLY A 90 19.96 3.78 4.82
C GLY A 90 21.38 3.29 4.61
N ALA A 91 22.12 3.14 5.70
CA ALA A 91 23.41 2.47 5.73
C ALA A 91 23.48 1.58 6.97
N ASP A 92 23.80 0.31 6.76
CA ASP A 92 23.91 -0.70 7.81
C ASP A 92 25.36 -1.18 7.89
N SER A 93 25.80 -1.45 9.12
CA SER A 93 27.10 -2.07 9.41
C SER A 93 26.90 -3.21 10.41
N SER A 94 27.36 -4.40 10.06
CA SER A 94 27.38 -5.55 10.96
C SER A 94 28.79 -6.13 11.06
N ARG A 95 29.16 -6.55 12.27
CA ARG A 95 30.45 -7.16 12.57
C ARG A 95 30.22 -8.43 13.38
N THR A 96 30.59 -9.57 12.80
CA THR A 96 30.42 -10.88 13.43
C THR A 96 31.77 -11.53 13.60
N ARG A 97 31.99 -12.12 14.79
CA ARG A 97 33.18 -12.91 15.08
C ARG A 97 32.79 -14.38 15.15
N THR A 98 33.40 -15.20 14.30
CA THR A 98 33.32 -16.65 14.38
C THR A 98 34.57 -17.15 15.10
N PRO A 99 34.44 -17.75 16.30
CA PRO A 99 35.59 -18.30 17.02
C PRO A 99 36.16 -19.53 16.29
N GLY A 100 37.42 -19.89 16.57
CA GLY A 100 38.19 -20.85 15.78
C GLY A 100 37.74 -22.32 15.90
N ASP A 101 37.01 -22.65 16.96
CA ASP A 101 36.32 -23.94 17.15
C ASP A 101 35.13 -24.12 16.18
N LEU A 102 34.52 -23.01 15.77
CA LEU A 102 33.37 -22.96 14.86
C LEU A 102 33.77 -22.57 13.42
N SER A 103 35.05 -22.32 13.16
CA SER A 103 35.54 -21.91 11.84
C SER A 103 36.22 -23.07 11.11
N TYR A 104 36.00 -23.18 9.80
CA TYR A 104 36.58 -24.24 8.96
C TYR A 104 38.13 -24.23 8.92
N THR A 105 38.75 -23.10 9.26
CA THR A 105 40.21 -22.93 9.24
C THR A 105 40.86 -23.16 10.60
N GLY A 106 40.10 -23.46 11.66
CA GLY A 106 40.62 -23.61 13.03
C GLY A 106 41.12 -22.30 13.66
N LYS A 107 40.92 -21.16 13.00
CA LYS A 107 41.38 -19.83 13.43
C LYS A 107 40.18 -18.89 13.56
N SER A 108 40.22 -17.97 14.53
CA SER A 108 39.16 -16.96 14.66
C SER A 108 39.05 -16.13 13.38
N ILE A 109 37.84 -15.98 12.86
CA ILE A 109 37.56 -15.16 11.68
C ILE A 109 36.60 -14.03 12.07
N ILE A 110 36.85 -12.82 11.58
CA ILE A 110 35.98 -11.66 11.77
C ILE A 110 35.43 -11.28 10.40
N ALA A 111 34.12 -11.23 10.27
CA ALA A 111 33.43 -10.76 9.07
C ALA A 111 32.78 -9.40 9.35
N ASN A 112 33.00 -8.44 8.46
CA ASN A 112 32.30 -7.16 8.48
C ASN A 112 31.43 -7.10 7.23
N ASN A 113 30.15 -6.78 7.39
CA ASN A 113 29.25 -6.51 6.28
C ASN A 113 28.79 -5.06 6.36
N PHE A 114 28.86 -4.35 5.23
CA PHE A 114 28.37 -2.99 5.09
C PHE A 114 27.40 -2.96 3.91
N SER A 115 26.20 -2.45 4.12
CA SER A 115 25.20 -2.28 3.05
C SER A 115 24.65 -0.86 3.10
N ALA A 116 24.30 -0.31 1.95
CA ALA A 116 23.63 0.97 1.83
C ALA A 116 22.56 0.88 0.76
N SER A 117 21.43 1.56 0.96
CA SER A 117 20.26 1.56 0.07
C SER A 117 19.66 2.94 -0.01
#